data_AF-A0A162QS01-F1
#
_entry.id   AF-A0A162QS01-F1
#
_cell.length_a   1.000
_cell.length_b   1.000
_cell.length_c   1.000
_cell.angle_alpha   90.00
_cell.angle_beta   90.00
_cell.angle_gamma   90.00
#
_symmetry.space_group_name_H-M   'P 1'
#
loop_
_entity.id
_entity.type
_entity.pdbx_description
1 polymer ?
#
loop_
_entity_poly.entity_id
_entity_poly.type
_entity_poly.pdbx_seq_one_letter_code
_entity_poly.pdbx_strand_id
1 'polypeptide(L)'
;MRLTSRVVVTNDLYIGKTGTIMDFVGGLKNILVGFDDGTNGKFEKGELIEIDDISFEGFSKGMKVYVSDFNRVGKIESIAEGEYTIKWGDGSTSVVTLNEEKDFAAV
;
A
#
# COMPACT_ATOMS: atom_id res chain seq x y z
N MET A 1 -20.28 6.79 10.79
CA MET A 1 -18.99 7.47 10.69
C MET A 1 -18.16 6.65 9.70
N ARG A 2 -17.92 7.15 8.48
CA ARG A 2 -17.13 6.39 7.50
C ARG A 2 -15.71 6.36 8.03
N LEU A 3 -15.22 5.17 8.41
CA LEU A 3 -13.79 4.90 8.39
C LEU A 3 -13.36 5.23 6.97
N THR A 4 -12.67 6.35 6.83
CA THR A 4 -12.01 6.72 5.60
C THR A 4 -10.90 5.71 5.37
N SER A 5 -10.67 5.33 4.10
CA SER A 5 -9.81 4.20 3.78
C SER A 5 -8.38 4.37 4.31
N ARG A 6 -7.74 3.25 4.70
CA ARG A 6 -6.31 3.24 4.99
C ARG A 6 -5.53 3.29 3.68
N VAL A 7 -4.37 3.93 3.71
CA VAL A 7 -3.50 4.09 2.54
C VAL A 7 -2.04 3.86 2.91
N VAL A 8 -1.25 3.42 1.93
CA VAL A 8 0.22 3.55 1.91
C VAL A 8 0.62 4.57 0.86
N VAL A 9 1.58 5.42 1.18
CA VAL A 9 2.10 6.44 0.26
C VAL A 9 3.19 5.86 -0.63
N THR A 10 3.13 6.21 -1.91
CA THR A 10 4.10 5.79 -2.94
C THR A 10 4.90 6.95 -3.53
N ASN A 11 4.76 8.16 -2.97
CA ASN A 11 5.58 9.33 -3.34
C ASN A 11 6.91 9.31 -2.57
N ASP A 12 8.00 9.65 -3.26
CA ASP A 12 9.38 9.60 -2.77
C ASP A 12 9.62 10.20 -1.37
N LEU A 13 8.94 11.29 -1.00
CA LEU A 13 9.17 11.96 0.28
C LEU A 13 8.58 11.21 1.48
N TYR A 14 7.53 10.42 1.25
CA TYR A 14 6.74 9.76 2.30
C TYR A 14 6.55 8.28 2.02
N ILE A 15 7.36 7.70 1.14
CA ILE A 15 7.14 6.37 0.63
C ILE A 15 7.12 5.31 1.74
N GLY A 16 6.14 4.41 1.68
CA GLY A 16 5.92 3.38 2.70
C GLY A 16 5.22 3.86 3.96
N LYS A 17 4.97 5.18 4.14
CA LYS A 17 4.17 5.65 5.27
C LYS A 17 2.71 5.24 5.11
N THR A 18 2.12 4.75 6.20
CA THR A 18 0.71 4.39 6.29
C THR A 18 -0.09 5.44 7.04
N GLY A 19 -1.35 5.57 6.66
CA GLY A 19 -2.27 6.48 7.34
C GLY A 19 -3.70 6.30 6.91
N THR A 20 -4.55 7.19 7.41
CA THR A 20 -5.98 7.23 7.12
C THR A 20 -6.28 8.47 6.29
N ILE A 21 -7.06 8.32 5.21
CA ILE A 21 -7.55 9.49 4.46
C ILE A 21 -8.38 10.34 5.41
N MET A 22 -8.15 11.65 5.53
CA MET A 22 -8.94 12.51 6.41
C MET A 22 -9.99 13.29 5.63
N ASP A 23 -9.61 13.81 4.47
CA ASP A 23 -10.46 14.68 3.67
C ASP A 23 -9.99 14.73 2.20
N PHE A 24 -10.90 15.16 1.31
CA PHE A 24 -10.62 15.47 -0.08
C PHE A 24 -10.72 16.97 -0.32
N VAL A 25 -9.58 17.61 -0.60
CA VAL A 25 -9.44 19.07 -0.70
C VAL A 25 -9.21 19.53 -2.14
N GLY A 26 -9.65 20.76 -2.43
CA GLY A 26 -9.43 21.40 -3.74
C GLY A 26 -10.19 20.72 -4.89
N GLY A 27 -11.43 20.28 -4.64
CA GLY A 27 -12.29 19.63 -5.64
C GLY A 27 -11.84 18.22 -5.99
N LEU A 28 -11.47 17.42 -4.99
CA LEU A 28 -10.98 16.03 -5.12
C LEU A 28 -9.59 15.87 -5.77
N LYS A 29 -8.88 16.98 -6.02
CA LYS A 29 -7.51 16.92 -6.56
C LYS A 29 -6.50 16.44 -5.54
N ASN A 30 -6.71 16.80 -4.28
CA ASN A 30 -5.78 16.51 -3.20
C ASN A 30 -6.49 15.67 -2.13
N ILE A 31 -5.74 14.75 -1.54
CA ILE A 31 -6.16 13.83 -0.50
C ILE A 31 -5.31 14.17 0.73
N LEU A 32 -5.95 14.57 1.82
CA LEU A 32 -5.28 14.74 3.11
C LEU A 32 -5.21 13.39 3.79
N VAL A 33 -4.02 13.02 4.27
CA VAL A 33 -3.78 11.76 4.98
C VAL A 33 -3.22 12.08 6.35
N GLY A 34 -3.85 11.53 7.39
CA GLY A 34 -3.30 11.53 8.74
C GLY A 34 -2.48 10.26 8.92
N PHE A 35 -1.18 10.41 9.11
CA PHE A 35 -0.26 9.29 9.26
C PHE A 35 -0.34 8.67 10.65
N ASP A 36 0.01 7.39 10.72
CA ASP A 36 0.03 6.64 11.98
C ASP A 36 1.06 7.18 12.98
N ASP A 37 2.06 7.94 12.51
CA ASP A 37 3.05 8.64 13.34
C ASP A 37 2.53 9.98 13.92
N GLY A 38 1.27 10.33 13.67
CA GLY A 38 0.62 11.55 14.14
C GLY A 38 0.89 12.78 13.26
N THR A 39 1.69 12.67 12.21
CA THR A 39 1.88 13.74 11.21
C THR A 39 0.81 13.68 10.12
N ASN A 40 0.74 14.72 9.27
CA ASN A 40 -0.21 14.78 8.17
C ASN A 40 0.51 15.04 6.85
N GLY A 41 -0.03 14.51 5.76
CA GLY A 41 0.45 14.76 4.40
C GLY A 41 -0.69 15.09 3.44
N LYS A 42 -0.35 15.68 2.29
CA LYS A 42 -1.29 16.01 1.21
C LYS A 42 -0.79 15.41 -0.10
N PHE A 43 -1.64 14.64 -0.77
CA PHE A 43 -1.26 13.79 -1.89
C PHE A 43 -2.24 13.88 -3.06
N GLU A 44 -1.80 13.49 -4.24
CA GLU A 44 -2.63 13.29 -5.43
C GLU A 44 -3.09 11.83 -5.58
N LYS A 45 -4.10 11.59 -6.43
CA LYS A 45 -4.73 10.27 -6.65
C LYS A 45 -3.79 9.16 -7.14
N GLY A 46 -2.57 9.47 -7.57
CA GLY A 46 -1.56 8.48 -8.01
C GLY A 46 -0.46 8.20 -6.98
N GLU A 47 -0.48 8.89 -5.86
CA GLU A 47 0.58 8.84 -4.84
C GLU A 47 0.20 7.98 -3.63
N LEU A 48 -1.01 7.41 -3.66
CA LEU A 48 -1.58 6.61 -2.59
C LEU A 48 -2.09 5.29 -3.15
N ILE A 49 -1.89 4.24 -2.36
CA ILE A 49 -2.57 2.96 -2.56
C ILE A 49 -3.48 2.75 -1.38
N GLU A 50 -4.76 2.58 -1.67
CA GLU A 50 -5.74 2.11 -0.70
C GLU A 50 -5.36 0.71 -0.26
N ILE A 51 -5.18 0.55 1.05
CA ILE A 51 -4.86 -0.72 1.69
C ILE A 51 -6.02 -1.06 2.62
N ASP A 52 -6.37 -2.34 2.69
CA ASP A 52 -7.14 -2.81 3.83
C ASP A 52 -6.16 -3.21 4.93
N ASP A 53 -6.63 -3.10 6.18
CA ASP A 53 -5.95 -3.79 7.27
C ASP A 53 -5.84 -5.27 6.88
N ILE A 54 -4.64 -5.85 7.01
CA ILE A 54 -4.42 -7.24 6.60
C ILE A 54 -5.33 -8.09 7.48
N SER A 55 -6.44 -8.54 6.90
CA SER A 55 -7.35 -9.45 7.60
C SER A 55 -6.57 -10.69 8.03
N PHE A 56 -7.04 -11.36 9.08
CA PHE A 56 -6.40 -12.46 9.82
C PHE A 56 -5.79 -13.63 8.99
N GLU A 57 -5.95 -13.64 7.67
CA GLU A 57 -5.46 -14.66 6.73
C GLU A 57 -4.18 -14.26 5.96
N GLY A 58 -3.66 -13.05 6.16
CA GLY A 58 -2.39 -12.61 5.56
C GLY A 58 -2.43 -12.32 4.06
N PHE A 59 -1.26 -12.27 3.43
CA PHE A 59 -1.13 -12.00 2.00
C PHE A 59 -1.65 -13.13 1.12
N SER A 60 -2.48 -12.80 0.13
CA SER A 60 -3.13 -13.76 -0.77
C SER A 60 -2.84 -13.50 -2.24
N LYS A 61 -2.89 -14.57 -3.04
CA LYS A 61 -2.78 -14.46 -4.51
C LYS A 61 -3.83 -13.49 -5.04
N GLY A 62 -3.38 -12.58 -5.90
CA GLY A 62 -4.23 -11.57 -6.51
C GLY A 62 -4.21 -10.22 -5.81
N MET A 63 -3.79 -10.14 -4.53
CA MET A 63 -3.64 -8.87 -3.83
C MET A 63 -2.58 -8.00 -4.49
N LYS A 64 -2.84 -6.70 -4.54
CA LYS A 64 -1.79 -5.71 -4.77
C LYS A 64 -1.04 -5.52 -3.46
N VAL A 65 0.28 -5.46 -3.51
CA VAL A 65 1.12 -5.30 -2.32
C VAL A 65 2.15 -4.22 -2.56
N TYR A 66 2.36 -3.38 -1.55
CA TYR A 66 3.55 -2.55 -1.42
C TYR A 66 4.63 -3.39 -0.76
N VAL A 67 5.77 -3.55 -1.44
CA VAL A 67 6.93 -4.30 -0.93
C VAL A 67 8.02 -3.29 -0.57
N SER A 68 8.27 -3.15 0.72
CA SER A 68 9.16 -2.13 1.29
C SER A 68 10.60 -2.28 0.80
N ASP A 69 11.10 -3.52 0.70
CA ASP A 69 12.47 -3.80 0.22
C ASP A 69 12.70 -3.33 -1.22
N PHE A 70 11.63 -3.29 -2.02
CA PHE A 70 11.67 -2.85 -3.41
C PHE A 70 11.15 -1.43 -3.60
N ASN A 71 10.58 -0.82 -2.56
CA ASN A 71 9.96 0.50 -2.59
C ASN A 71 8.92 0.63 -3.71
N ARG A 72 8.20 -0.46 -3.99
CA ARG A 72 7.39 -0.62 -5.21
C ARG A 72 6.17 -1.47 -4.95
N VAL A 73 5.23 -1.32 -5.86
CA VAL A 73 3.94 -1.97 -5.80
C VAL A 73 3.87 -3.02 -6.88
N GLY A 74 3.42 -4.20 -6.49
CA GLY A 74 3.19 -5.31 -7.40
C GLY A 74 1.92 -6.06 -7.05
N LYS A 75 1.68 -7.15 -7.77
CA LYS A 75 0.56 -8.06 -7.54
C LYS A 75 1.10 -9.46 -7.25
N ILE A 76 0.56 -10.13 -6.24
CA ILE A 76 0.93 -11.52 -5.94
C ILE A 76 0.36 -12.44 -7.04
N GLU A 77 1.24 -13.08 -7.80
CA GLU A 77 0.87 -14.05 -8.85
C GLU A 77 0.79 -15.48 -8.33
N SER A 78 1.65 -15.84 -7.38
CA SER A 78 1.72 -17.17 -6.76
C SER A 78 2.37 -17.13 -5.39
N ILE A 79 2.06 -18.13 -4.59
CA ILE A 79 2.59 -18.36 -3.24
C ILE A 79 3.11 -19.79 -3.22
N ALA A 80 4.37 -19.98 -2.83
CA ALA A 80 4.99 -21.30 -2.74
C ALA A 80 5.95 -21.33 -1.55
N GLU A 81 5.76 -22.30 -0.65
CA GLU A 81 6.68 -22.54 0.49
C GLU A 81 6.97 -21.30 1.36
N GLY A 82 6.01 -20.38 1.47
CA GLY A 82 6.16 -19.12 2.24
C GLY A 82 6.80 -17.97 1.46
N GLU A 83 7.17 -18.19 0.19
CA GLU A 83 7.62 -17.15 -0.72
C GLU A 83 6.50 -16.66 -1.64
N TYR A 84 6.54 -15.38 -1.96
CA TYR A 84 5.56 -14.71 -2.81
C TYR A 84 6.22 -14.32 -4.13
N THR A 85 5.63 -14.76 -5.24
CA THR A 85 6.01 -14.26 -6.56
C THR A 85 5.19 -13.01 -6.87
N ILE A 86 5.87 -11.87 -6.98
CA ILE A 86 5.27 -10.57 -7.23
C ILE A 86 5.51 -10.18 -8.68
N LYS A 87 4.45 -9.81 -9.39
CA LYS A 87 4.52 -9.17 -10.71
C LYS A 87 4.44 -7.66 -10.58
N TRP A 88 5.45 -6.99 -11.09
CA TRP A 88 5.56 -5.54 -11.04
C TRP A 88 4.88 -4.87 -12.22
N GLY A 89 4.64 -3.56 -12.12
CA GLY A 89 4.01 -2.78 -13.19
C GLY A 89 4.81 -2.73 -14.50
N ASP A 90 6.12 -2.97 -14.46
CA ASP A 90 6.99 -3.07 -15.65
C ASP A 90 6.94 -4.45 -16.32
N GLY A 91 6.15 -5.38 -15.78
CA GLY A 91 5.99 -6.74 -16.28
C GLY A 91 7.02 -7.75 -15.76
N SER A 92 8.06 -7.30 -15.05
CA SER A 92 9.03 -8.20 -14.40
C SER A 92 8.42 -8.88 -13.17
N THR A 93 9.06 -9.97 -12.73
CA THR A 93 8.66 -10.72 -11.54
C THR A 93 9.81 -10.87 -10.57
N SER A 94 9.51 -10.85 -9.27
CA SER A 94 10.47 -11.15 -8.21
C SER A 94 9.87 -12.12 -7.21
N VAL A 95 10.71 -12.95 -6.62
CA VAL A 95 10.35 -13.80 -5.48
C VAL A 95 10.79 -13.06 -4.22
N VAL A 96 9.88 -12.89 -3.27
CA VAL A 96 10.11 -12.12 -2.05
C VAL A 96 9.48 -12.83 -0.84
N THR A 97 10.03 -12.57 0.33
CA THR A 97 9.37 -12.85 1.62
C THR A 97 8.67 -11.57 2.08
N LEU A 98 7.35 -11.63 2.22
CA LEU A 98 6.56 -10.49 2.71
C LEU A 98 6.46 -10.54 4.24
N ASN A 99 6.51 -9.37 4.88
CA ASN A 99 6.31 -9.20 6.32
C ASN A 99 5.24 -8.11 6.55
N GLU A 100 4.15 -8.47 7.22
CA GLU A 100 2.99 -7.61 7.49
C GLU A 100 3.33 -6.35 8.31
N GLU A 101 4.42 -6.36 9.08
CA GLU A 101 4.87 -5.19 9.85
C GLU A 101 5.48 -4.09 8.96
N LYS A 102 5.93 -4.44 7.74
CA LYS A 102 6.62 -3.51 6.83
C LYS A 102 6.00 -3.42 5.43
N ASP A 103 5.33 -4.48 4.99
CA ASP A 103 4.70 -4.63 3.69
C ASP A 103 3.19 -4.57 3.84
N PHE A 104 2.49 -4.02 2.85
CA PHE A 104 1.06 -3.72 2.99
C PHE A 104 0.27 -4.22 1.77
N ALA A 105 -0.95 -4.72 2.01
CA ALA A 105 -1.81 -5.26 0.96
C ALA A 105 -3.03 -4.37 0.68
N ALA A 106 -3.46 -4.39 -0.58
CA ALA A 106 -4.66 -3.75 -1.08
C ALA A 106 -5.64 -4.79 -1.62
N VAL A 107 -6.93 -4.60 -1.34
CA VAL A 107 -8.06 -5.50 -1.70
C VAL A 107 -8.70 -5.07 -3.03
#